data_AF-A0AA44WH83-F1
#
_entry.id   AF-A0AA44WH83-F1
#
_cell.length_a   1.000
_cell.length_b   1.000
_cell.length_c   1.000
_cell.angle_alpha   90.00
_cell.angle_beta   90.00
_cell.angle_gamma   90.00
#
_symmetry.space_group_name_H-M   'P 1'
#
loop_
_entity.id
_entity.type
_entity.pdbx_description
1 polymer ?
#
loop_
_entity_poly.entity_id
_entity_poly.type
_entity_poly.pdbx_seq_one_letter_code
_entity_poly.pdbx_strand_id
1 'polypeptide(L)'
;MNRYVSTGGGGLAINSQKADIPTGVIVGALSGIADGGFGSFDSQWDSVFLLANNTINWQSVYMFGYQAHHELATLGKEFARNLYAVNVTEKVFSYYQGCSEGGREGWSQLQRFGEQFDGAAIGAPAFRYG
;
A
#
# COMPACT_ATOMS: atom_id res chain seq x y z
N MET A 1 11.46 12.51 -14.04
CA MET A 1 10.62 12.16 -12.87
C MET A 1 11.21 10.88 -12.29
N ASN A 2 11.30 10.70 -10.97
CA ASN A 2 11.88 9.48 -10.38
C ASN A 2 11.28 9.20 -9.00
N ARG A 3 10.00 9.54 -8.83
CA ARG A 3 9.27 9.42 -7.58
C ARG A 3 8.13 8.44 -7.72
N TYR A 4 7.97 7.60 -6.73
CA TYR A 4 6.90 6.64 -6.54
C TYR A 4 6.16 6.95 -5.24
N VAL A 5 4.84 6.89 -5.24
CA VAL A 5 3.99 7.07 -4.06
C VAL A 5 2.96 5.95 -4.01
N SER A 6 2.94 5.16 -2.94
CA SER A 6 1.79 4.30 -2.64
C SER A 6 0.90 4.93 -1.59
N THR A 7 -0.42 4.75 -1.74
CA THR A 7 -1.38 5.21 -0.75
C THR A 7 -2.04 4.05 -0.02
N GLY A 8 -2.54 4.33 1.18
CA GLY A 8 -3.23 3.36 2.01
C GLY A 8 -4.76 3.37 1.89
N GLY A 9 -5.40 2.60 2.77
CA GLY A 9 -6.86 2.51 2.86
C GLY A 9 -7.49 3.06 4.13
N GLY A 10 -8.69 2.57 4.41
CA GLY A 10 -9.58 3.01 5.47
C GLY A 10 -10.60 1.93 5.82
N GLY A 11 -11.00 1.85 7.09
CA GLY A 11 -11.86 0.75 7.55
C GLY A 11 -11.16 -0.59 7.40
N LEU A 12 -11.75 -1.53 6.66
CA LEU A 12 -11.12 -2.81 6.33
C LEU A 12 -10.69 -2.90 4.85
N ALA A 13 -10.70 -1.79 4.12
CA ALA A 13 -10.13 -1.70 2.78
C ALA A 13 -8.67 -1.25 2.86
N ILE A 14 -7.82 -1.72 1.93
CA ILE A 14 -6.38 -1.36 1.88
C ILE A 14 -6.06 -0.22 0.90
N ASN A 15 -7.08 0.42 0.35
CA ASN A 15 -6.94 1.54 -0.55
C ASN A 15 -8.14 2.51 -0.45
N SER A 16 -7.93 3.76 -0.81
CA SER A 16 -8.99 4.79 -0.93
C SER A 16 -9.31 5.16 -2.38
N GLN A 17 -8.89 4.34 -3.35
CA GLN A 17 -9.09 4.55 -4.78
C GLN A 17 -8.77 5.99 -5.25
N LYS A 18 -9.73 6.62 -5.95
CA LYS A 18 -9.60 7.97 -6.53
C LYS A 18 -9.42 9.08 -5.50
N ALA A 19 -9.73 8.84 -4.23
CA ALA A 19 -9.55 9.85 -3.20
C ALA A 19 -8.06 10.16 -2.97
N ASP A 20 -7.19 9.15 -3.05
CA ASP A 20 -5.78 9.28 -2.68
C ASP A 20 -4.80 9.16 -3.86
N ILE A 21 -5.19 8.52 -4.98
CA ILE A 21 -4.35 8.46 -6.20
C ILE A 21 -3.78 9.84 -6.63
N PRO A 22 -4.55 10.95 -6.59
CA PRO A 22 -4.03 12.26 -6.99
C PRO A 22 -2.80 12.72 -6.19
N THR A 23 -2.58 12.24 -4.96
CA THR A 23 -1.43 12.60 -4.10
C THR A 23 -0.10 12.51 -4.85
N GLY A 24 0.14 11.42 -5.59
CA GLY A 24 1.38 11.26 -6.35
C GLY A 24 1.35 11.99 -7.70
N VAL A 25 0.23 11.89 -8.41
CA VAL A 25 0.12 12.36 -9.80
C VAL A 25 0.28 13.87 -9.90
N ILE A 26 -0.31 14.65 -8.99
CA ILE A 26 -0.28 16.13 -9.04
C ILE A 26 1.12 16.71 -8.80
N VAL A 27 2.02 15.93 -8.19
CA VAL A 27 3.43 16.32 -7.93
C VAL A 27 4.41 15.63 -8.90
N GLY A 28 3.90 15.00 -9.96
CA GLY A 28 4.71 14.35 -10.99
C GLY A 28 5.38 13.05 -10.54
N ALA A 29 4.77 12.34 -9.59
CA ALA A 29 5.17 11.01 -9.15
C ALA A 29 4.23 9.93 -9.71
N LEU A 30 4.73 8.70 -9.82
CA LEU A 30 3.91 7.53 -10.09
C LEU A 30 3.12 7.19 -8.83
N SER A 31 1.80 7.01 -8.94
CA SER A 31 0.96 6.63 -7.80
C SER A 31 0.44 5.21 -7.94
N GLY A 32 0.46 4.44 -6.85
CA GLY A 32 0.01 3.04 -6.82
C GLY A 32 -0.94 2.75 -5.67
N ILE A 33 -1.89 1.86 -5.93
CA ILE A 33 -2.83 1.26 -4.96
C ILE A 33 -2.95 -0.25 -5.21
N ALA A 34 -3.42 -1.00 -4.22
CA ALA A 34 -3.71 -2.43 -4.32
C ALA A 34 -5.08 -2.75 -3.70
N ASP A 35 -5.70 -3.85 -4.09
CA ASP A 35 -6.96 -4.35 -3.53
C ASP A 35 -6.76 -5.43 -2.46
N GLY A 36 -5.51 -5.82 -2.20
CA GLY A 36 -5.16 -6.85 -1.23
C GLY A 36 -5.49 -8.28 -1.69
N GLY A 37 -5.89 -8.45 -2.95
CA GLY A 37 -6.43 -9.72 -3.45
C GLY A 37 -7.82 -10.03 -2.91
N PHE A 38 -8.59 -9.01 -2.50
CA PHE A 38 -9.95 -9.17 -1.97
C PHE A 38 -11.01 -9.31 -3.08
N GLY A 39 -10.59 -9.31 -4.35
CA GLY A 39 -11.42 -9.57 -5.53
C GLY A 39 -11.87 -8.30 -6.26
N SER A 40 -11.83 -7.14 -5.61
CA SER A 40 -12.10 -5.83 -6.21
C SER A 40 -11.51 -4.72 -5.33
N PHE A 41 -11.26 -3.55 -5.91
CA PHE A 41 -10.88 -2.33 -5.18
C PHE A 41 -11.99 -1.79 -4.26
N ASP A 42 -13.23 -2.25 -4.43
CA ASP A 42 -14.38 -1.94 -3.56
C ASP A 42 -14.54 -2.93 -2.39
N SER A 43 -13.80 -4.04 -2.41
CA SER A 43 -13.91 -5.08 -1.38
C SER A 43 -13.18 -4.69 -0.09
N GLN A 44 -13.79 -5.05 1.04
CA GLN A 44 -13.15 -4.98 2.36
C GLN A 44 -12.66 -6.35 2.81
N TRP A 45 -11.67 -6.39 3.69
CA TRP A 45 -11.01 -7.61 4.13
C TRP A 45 -11.96 -8.62 4.81
N ASP A 46 -12.98 -8.14 5.53
CA ASP A 46 -13.98 -8.99 6.18
C ASP A 46 -14.76 -9.86 5.18
N SER A 47 -14.94 -9.40 3.94
CA SER A 47 -15.57 -10.18 2.87
C SER A 47 -14.80 -11.44 2.48
N VAL A 48 -13.50 -11.51 2.78
CA VAL A 48 -12.60 -12.61 2.43
C VAL A 48 -11.86 -13.22 3.62
N PHE A 49 -12.16 -12.77 4.85
CA PHE A 49 -11.49 -13.22 6.08
C PHE A 49 -11.68 -14.71 6.36
N LEU A 50 -12.86 -15.25 6.05
CA LEU A 50 -13.16 -16.68 6.19
C LEU A 50 -13.17 -17.39 4.85
N LEU A 51 -12.62 -18.60 4.84
CA LEU A 51 -12.83 -19.57 3.77
C LEU A 51 -14.26 -20.15 3.86
N ALA A 52 -14.73 -20.77 2.78
CA ALA A 52 -16.07 -21.36 2.71
C ALA A 52 -16.36 -22.43 3.79
N ASN A 53 -15.32 -23.02 4.38
CA ASN A 53 -15.40 -23.99 5.48
C ASN A 53 -15.37 -23.33 6.89
N ASN A 54 -15.54 -22.01 6.98
CA ASN A 54 -15.49 -21.21 8.21
C ASN A 54 -14.12 -21.20 8.94
N THR A 55 -13.04 -21.56 8.27
CA THR A 55 -11.69 -21.37 8.79
C THR A 55 -11.07 -20.06 8.31
N ILE A 56 -10.10 -19.55 9.05
CA ILE A 56 -9.41 -18.30 8.70
C ILE A 56 -8.68 -18.45 7.36
N ASN A 57 -8.92 -17.49 6.46
CA ASN A 57 -8.13 -17.29 5.26
C ASN A 57 -6.83 -16.54 5.61
N TRP A 58 -5.81 -17.27 6.06
CA TRP A 58 -4.54 -16.67 6.48
C TRP A 58 -3.84 -15.88 5.38
N GLN A 59 -4.02 -16.26 4.11
CA GLN A 59 -3.49 -15.48 3.00
C GLN A 59 -4.08 -14.06 3.00
N SER A 60 -5.41 -13.93 3.13
CA SER A 60 -6.05 -12.60 3.22
C SER A 60 -5.55 -11.82 4.45
N VAL A 61 -5.32 -12.50 5.58
CA VAL A 61 -4.79 -11.87 6.81
C VAL A 61 -3.40 -11.28 6.56
N TYR A 62 -2.52 -11.98 5.84
CA TYR A 62 -1.19 -11.45 5.51
C TYR A 62 -1.25 -10.33 4.48
N MET A 63 -2.12 -10.46 3.48
CA MET A 63 -2.33 -9.42 2.47
C MET A 63 -2.83 -8.12 3.10
N PHE A 64 -3.84 -8.19 3.97
CA PHE A 64 -4.30 -7.06 4.78
C PHE A 64 -3.20 -6.56 5.71
N GLY A 65 -2.52 -7.48 6.40
CA GLY A 65 -1.57 -7.15 7.46
C GLY A 65 -0.34 -6.36 6.99
N TYR A 66 0.31 -6.79 5.90
CA TYR A 66 1.53 -6.13 5.40
C TYR A 66 1.90 -6.48 3.96
N GLN A 67 1.51 -7.66 3.47
CA GLN A 67 2.09 -8.23 2.26
C GLN A 67 1.67 -7.47 1.00
N ALA A 68 0.39 -7.07 0.90
CA ALA A 68 -0.10 -6.36 -0.28
C ALA A 68 0.63 -5.02 -0.52
N HIS A 69 0.87 -4.25 0.55
CA HIS A 69 1.61 -2.99 0.44
C HIS A 69 3.09 -3.19 0.13
N HIS A 70 3.68 -4.27 0.63
CA HIS A 70 5.08 -4.60 0.32
C HIS A 70 5.25 -4.94 -1.15
N GLU A 71 4.37 -5.79 -1.69
CA GLU A 71 4.34 -6.17 -3.10
C GLU A 71 4.08 -4.95 -3.98
N LEU A 72 3.06 -4.15 -3.65
CA LEU A 72 2.71 -2.92 -4.35
C LEU A 72 3.91 -1.98 -4.44
N ALA A 73 4.59 -1.72 -3.31
CA ALA A 73 5.71 -0.79 -3.31
C ALA A 73 6.95 -1.35 -4.02
N THR A 74 7.17 -2.66 -4.00
CA THR A 74 8.25 -3.31 -4.75
C THR A 74 8.02 -3.20 -6.24
N LEU A 75 6.84 -3.61 -6.72
CA LEU A 75 6.47 -3.54 -8.14
C LEU A 75 6.35 -2.10 -8.63
N GLY A 76 5.81 -1.19 -7.81
CA GLY A 76 5.64 0.21 -8.14
C GLY A 76 6.96 0.96 -8.33
N LYS A 77 7.99 0.65 -7.53
CA LYS A 77 9.35 1.19 -7.71
C LYS A 77 9.98 0.72 -9.03
N GLU A 78 9.85 -0.56 -9.36
CA GLU A 78 10.34 -1.09 -10.64
C GLU A 78 9.58 -0.53 -11.84
N PHE A 79 8.26 -0.38 -11.72
CA PHE A 79 7.45 0.23 -12.77
C PHE A 79 7.82 1.71 -12.96
N ALA A 80 8.02 2.47 -11.87
CA ALA A 80 8.46 3.86 -11.95
C ALA A 80 9.85 4.02 -12.57
N ARG A 81 10.78 3.11 -12.24
CA ARG A 81 12.12 3.05 -12.86
C ARG A 81 12.01 2.94 -14.37
N ASN A 82 11.20 1.99 -14.86
CA ASN A 82 11.02 1.76 -16.28
C ASN A 82 10.27 2.91 -16.96
N LEU A 83 9.15 3.35 -16.38
CA LEU A 83 8.31 4.42 -16.94
C LEU A 83 9.09 5.71 -17.14
N TYR A 84 9.96 6.06 -16.18
CA TYR A 84 10.73 7.29 -16.23
C TYR A 84 12.16 7.12 -16.76
N ALA A 85 12.52 5.94 -17.26
CA ALA A 85 13.85 5.61 -17.76
C ALA A 85 14.98 5.96 -16.76
N VAL A 86 14.76 5.68 -15.47
CA VAL A 86 15.74 5.95 -14.40
C VAL A 86 16.88 4.94 -14.50
N ASN A 87 18.12 5.42 -14.61
CA ASN A 87 19.29 4.54 -14.74
C ASN A 87 19.43 3.63 -13.51
N VAL A 88 19.93 2.40 -13.67
CA VAL A 88 20.16 1.46 -12.56
C VAL A 88 21.04 2.02 -11.44
N THR A 89 21.94 2.96 -11.76
CA THR A 89 22.79 3.66 -10.77
C THR A 89 22.08 4.80 -10.05
N GLU A 90 20.93 5.23 -10.56
CA GLU A 90 20.10 6.30 -10.00
C GLU A 90 18.99 5.74 -9.12
N LYS A 91 18.62 6.51 -8.09
CA LYS A 91 17.59 6.14 -7.13
C LYS A 91 16.20 6.50 -7.63
N VAL A 92 15.26 5.58 -7.44
CA VAL A 92 13.82 5.89 -7.41
C VAL A 92 13.47 6.25 -5.98
N PHE A 93 13.00 7.47 -5.76
CA PHE A 93 12.52 7.90 -4.45
C PHE A 93 11.11 7.37 -4.23
N SER A 94 10.86 6.80 -3.06
CA SER A 94 9.62 6.10 -2.75
C SER A 94 8.97 6.67 -1.50
N TYR A 95 7.65 6.87 -1.55
CA TYR A 95 6.90 7.46 -0.46
C TYR A 95 5.61 6.69 -0.16
N TYR A 96 5.16 6.81 1.08
CA TYR A 96 3.87 6.28 1.53
C TYR A 96 2.99 7.40 2.10
N GLN A 97 1.68 7.36 1.82
CA GLN A 97 0.69 8.22 2.47
C GLN A 97 -0.54 7.41 2.90
N GLY A 98 -0.95 7.52 4.16
CA GLY A 98 -2.17 6.87 4.63
C GLY A 98 -2.67 7.44 5.96
N CYS A 99 -3.96 7.25 6.23
CA CYS A 99 -4.62 7.65 7.47
C CYS A 99 -5.51 6.51 8.00
N SER A 100 -5.75 6.40 9.31
CA SER A 100 -6.58 5.34 9.89
C SER A 100 -6.01 3.95 9.63
N GLU A 101 -6.69 3.11 8.85
CA GLU A 101 -6.18 1.82 8.41
C GLU A 101 -4.92 1.98 7.56
N GLY A 102 -4.90 2.96 6.65
CA GLY A 102 -3.68 3.41 5.97
C GLY A 102 -2.57 3.84 6.94
N GLY A 103 -2.93 4.33 8.12
CA GLY A 103 -1.93 4.59 9.14
C GLY A 103 -1.29 3.31 9.68
N ARG A 104 -2.08 2.26 9.94
CA ARG A 104 -1.59 0.94 10.38
C ARG A 104 -0.75 0.27 9.28
N GLU A 105 -1.25 0.27 8.05
CA GLU A 105 -0.55 -0.23 6.86
C GLU A 105 0.82 0.42 6.70
N GLY A 106 0.90 1.76 6.73
CA GLY A 106 2.18 2.48 6.61
C GLY A 106 3.20 2.05 7.65
N TRP A 107 2.78 1.92 8.91
CA TRP A 107 3.66 1.44 9.97
C TRP A 107 4.01 -0.05 9.86
N SER A 108 3.13 -0.88 9.31
CA SER A 108 3.46 -2.27 9.00
C SER A 108 4.68 -2.33 8.06
N GLN A 109 4.76 -1.38 7.12
CA GLN A 109 5.88 -1.30 6.19
C GLN A 109 7.13 -0.78 6.86
N LEU A 110 7.05 0.31 7.62
CA LEU A 110 8.22 0.90 8.30
C LEU A 110 8.85 -0.06 9.33
N GLN A 111 8.05 -0.86 10.03
CA GLN A 111 8.54 -1.79 11.05
C GLN A 111 9.11 -3.09 10.45
N ARG A 112 8.60 -3.55 9.30
CA ARG A 112 9.00 -4.83 8.69
C ARG A 112 10.00 -4.67 7.55
N PHE A 113 9.95 -3.55 6.84
CA PHE A 113 10.70 -3.26 5.63
C PHE A 113 11.31 -1.86 5.74
N GLY A 114 12.32 -1.72 6.60
CA GLY A 114 12.91 -0.41 6.97
C GLY A 114 13.47 0.40 5.79
N GLU A 115 13.76 -0.24 4.65
CA GLU A 115 14.25 0.40 3.43
C GLU A 115 13.18 0.57 2.34
N GLN A 116 11.91 0.27 2.65
CA GLN A 116 10.84 0.25 1.66
C GLN A 116 10.55 1.64 1.09
N PHE A 117 10.61 2.67 1.94
CA PHE A 117 10.24 4.05 1.65
C PHE A 117 11.26 5.05 2.17
N ASP A 118 11.48 6.12 1.40
CA ASP A 118 12.31 7.27 1.74
C ASP A 118 11.59 8.31 2.59
N GLY A 119 10.25 8.29 2.58
CA GLY A 119 9.43 9.13 3.44
C GLY A 119 8.01 8.59 3.56
N ALA A 120 7.38 8.79 4.72
CA ALA A 120 6.02 8.34 4.97
C ALA A 120 5.23 9.43 5.71
N ALA A 121 4.03 9.74 5.21
CA ALA A 121 3.06 10.59 5.86
C ALA A 121 1.94 9.70 6.42
N ILE A 122 1.96 9.47 7.73
CA ILE A 122 1.10 8.48 8.40
C ILE A 122 0.24 9.19 9.46
N GLY A 123 -1.07 9.22 9.23
CA GLY A 123 -2.06 9.82 10.13
C GLY A 123 -2.88 8.77 10.90
N ALA A 124 -3.27 9.11 12.14
CA ALA A 124 -4.23 8.35 12.96
C ALA A 124 -4.11 6.80 12.87
N PRO A 125 -2.93 6.19 13.10
CA PRO A 125 -2.72 4.79 12.79
C PRO A 125 -3.57 3.84 13.66
N ALA A 126 -4.36 2.98 12.99
CA ALA A 126 -5.24 1.99 13.61
C ALA A 126 -4.48 0.76 14.14
N PHE A 127 -3.51 0.97 15.04
CA PHE A 127 -2.65 -0.10 15.55
C PHE A 127 -3.34 -1.13 16.45
N ARG A 128 -4.43 -0.71 17.09
CA ARG A 128 -5.13 -1.50 18.10
C ARG A 128 -6.56 -1.72 17.64
N TYR A 129 -6.72 -2.72 16.79
CA TYR A 129 -8.03 -3.35 16.60
C TYR A 129 -8.40 -4.01 17.93
N GLY A 130 -9.61 -3.70 18.41
CA GLY A 130 -10.11 -4.15 19.71
C GLY A 130 -10.30 -5.66 19.79
#